data_AF-A0A3M1CYF9-F1
#
_entry.id   AF-A0A3M1CYF9-F1
#
_cell.length_a   1.000
_cell.length_b   1.000
_cell.length_c   1.000
_cell.angle_alpha   90.00
_cell.angle_beta   90.00
_cell.angle_gamma   90.00
#
_symmetry.space_group_name_H-M   'P 1'
#
loop_
_entity.id
_entity.type
_entity.pdbx_description
1 polymer ?
#
loop_
_entity_poly.entity_id
_entity_poly.type
_entity_poly.pdbx_seq_one_letter_code
_entity_poly.pdbx_strand_id
1 'polypeptide(L)'
;MKRGIVALMTVMSFTPAAFAHDVTVDGDPSDWTFPLAPFDNLGMLSRDAADNAEYVWRDASGDERTDFGNSSNEDLLQFRVTIGTSRVYFLVELNGVVTPSGDGAPQVQIAIDLDHQAGSGQQWLGSNCDTQVAAGAAWEYLVVTRFGSGQAPAVFDTSFSDIGAGGTVAVLSGNVIEIGVDSSVFGSTPSAPAYFTVAVVRSNASDEAWDIAGASDVMDAVTNYGTVGSVQNTWNDVSDGVLDYNFALWFHLSNTGDPSPPLVVNEFLADAVSEPQGEWIELYNRTGADLSLDGYKVGDEETLGGGEGMEAFPAGGLVTADGAVVVARSGAQFSTDYGFLPDFEFDDTSGAADMVPFTDWASGSVSLGNAGDEIILLDPHDTVIDVVTYGSGSWVGVTAASAVPEGHSLERPQPRPDTDDCSVDFV
;
A
#
# COMPACT_ATOMS: atom_id res chain seq x y z
N MET A 1 -51.45 43.03 16.56
CA MET A 1 -50.34 43.09 15.57
C MET A 1 -49.55 41.79 15.74
N LYS A 2 -49.81 40.78 14.89
CA LYS A 2 -49.23 39.43 15.00
C LYS A 2 -47.76 39.49 14.59
N ARG A 3 -46.86 39.04 15.46
CA ARG A 3 -45.43 38.88 15.17
C ARG A 3 -45.25 37.57 14.40
N GLY A 4 -44.81 37.65 13.15
CA GLY A 4 -44.43 36.49 12.35
C GLY A 4 -43.04 36.03 12.76
N ILE A 5 -42.94 34.76 13.17
CA ILE A 5 -41.66 34.06 13.32
C ILE A 5 -41.25 33.64 11.90
N VAL A 6 -40.14 34.17 11.42
CA VAL A 6 -39.47 33.69 10.21
C VAL A 6 -38.61 32.51 10.65
N ALA A 7 -39.04 31.30 10.31
CA ALA A 7 -38.20 30.11 10.43
C ALA A 7 -37.13 30.18 9.34
N LEU A 8 -35.87 30.37 9.75
CA LEU A 8 -34.72 30.25 8.87
C LEU A 8 -34.51 28.74 8.64
N MET A 9 -35.00 28.22 7.52
CA MET A 9 -34.64 26.88 7.05
C MET A 9 -33.19 26.96 6.55
N THR A 10 -32.26 26.52 7.39
CA THR A 10 -30.90 26.21 6.94
C THR A 10 -31.01 24.98 6.04
N VAL A 11 -30.93 25.19 4.73
CA VAL A 11 -30.73 24.11 3.77
C VAL A 11 -29.27 23.68 3.98
N MET A 12 -29.04 22.59 4.71
CA MET A 12 -27.78 21.85 4.60
C MET A 12 -27.74 21.30 3.18
N SER A 13 -27.03 22.01 2.30
CA SER A 13 -26.58 21.43 1.03
C SER A 13 -25.57 20.36 1.39
N PHE A 14 -25.98 19.09 1.36
CA PHE A 14 -25.05 18.01 1.14
C PHE A 14 -24.50 18.22 -0.27
N THR A 15 -23.33 18.82 -0.39
CA THR A 15 -22.49 18.52 -1.54
C THR A 15 -22.22 17.03 -1.46
N PRO A 16 -22.56 16.23 -2.49
CA PRO A 16 -22.02 14.87 -2.54
C PRO A 16 -20.50 15.03 -2.39
N ALA A 17 -19.88 14.24 -1.52
CA ALA A 17 -18.45 14.06 -1.58
C ALA A 17 -18.11 13.78 -3.05
N ALA A 18 -17.21 14.55 -3.63
CA ALA A 18 -16.67 14.20 -4.93
C ALA A 18 -15.94 12.87 -4.69
N PHE A 19 -16.54 11.76 -5.13
CA PHE A 19 -15.90 10.47 -5.01
C PHE A 19 -14.82 10.38 -6.10
N ALA A 20 -13.59 10.19 -5.60
CA ALA A 20 -12.43 9.41 -6.03
C ALA A 20 -11.98 9.36 -7.50
N HIS A 21 -10.70 9.05 -7.65
CA HIS A 21 -9.88 8.95 -8.85
C HIS A 21 -10.45 7.95 -9.88
N ASP A 22 -11.58 8.30 -10.52
CA ASP A 22 -12.29 7.46 -11.49
C ASP A 22 -11.40 7.14 -12.70
N VAL A 23 -11.19 5.85 -12.95
CA VAL A 23 -10.44 5.34 -14.11
C VAL A 23 -11.41 4.92 -15.22
N THR A 24 -11.05 5.25 -16.47
CA THR A 24 -11.71 4.73 -17.66
C THR A 24 -11.09 3.40 -18.04
N VAL A 25 -11.80 2.28 -17.83
CA VAL A 25 -11.28 0.95 -18.18
C VAL A 25 -11.28 0.73 -19.69
N ASP A 26 -10.20 1.11 -20.36
CA ASP A 26 -9.97 1.00 -21.80
C ASP A 26 -8.59 0.47 -22.21
N GLY A 27 -7.74 0.14 -21.23
CA GLY A 27 -6.39 -0.36 -21.39
C GLY A 27 -5.36 0.73 -21.71
N ASP A 28 -5.69 2.01 -21.53
CA ASP A 28 -4.75 3.14 -21.60
C ASP A 28 -4.33 3.56 -20.19
N PRO A 29 -3.04 3.41 -19.83
CA PRO A 29 -2.57 3.74 -18.48
C PRO A 29 -2.56 5.27 -18.19
N SER A 30 -3.04 6.13 -19.09
CA SER A 30 -2.99 7.58 -18.92
C SER A 30 -3.80 8.13 -17.74
N ASP A 31 -4.80 7.38 -17.25
CA ASP A 31 -5.55 7.72 -16.03
C ASP A 31 -4.74 7.39 -14.74
N TRP A 32 -3.63 6.65 -14.85
CA TRP A 32 -2.77 6.23 -13.73
C TRP A 32 -1.52 7.10 -13.69
N THR A 33 -1.55 8.15 -12.87
CA THR A 33 -0.62 9.29 -13.04
C THR A 33 0.48 9.36 -12.00
N PHE A 34 0.35 8.60 -10.90
CA PHE A 34 1.38 8.58 -9.85
C PHE A 34 2.66 7.88 -10.33
N PRO A 35 3.84 8.30 -9.84
CA PRO A 35 5.09 7.68 -10.21
C PRO A 35 5.17 6.24 -9.68
N LEU A 36 5.94 5.40 -10.38
CA LEU A 36 6.29 4.07 -9.85
C LEU A 36 7.13 4.17 -8.58
N ALA A 37 7.02 3.15 -7.74
CA ALA A 37 7.94 2.97 -6.62
C ALA A 37 9.41 3.02 -7.09
N PRO A 38 10.33 3.60 -6.29
CA PRO A 38 11.71 3.81 -6.71
C PRO A 38 12.49 2.49 -6.90
N PHE A 39 12.03 1.41 -6.25
CA PHE A 39 12.68 0.10 -6.27
C PHE A 39 11.74 -0.98 -6.81
N ASP A 40 12.36 -2.06 -7.31
CA ASP A 40 11.64 -3.25 -7.72
C ASP A 40 11.12 -4.02 -6.49
N ASN A 41 9.97 -4.67 -6.64
CA ASN A 41 9.23 -5.41 -5.63
C ASN A 41 8.88 -4.56 -4.39
N LEU A 42 8.60 -3.28 -4.61
CA LEU A 42 8.20 -2.34 -3.56
C LEU A 42 6.82 -1.76 -3.86
N GLY A 43 5.93 -1.83 -2.87
CA GLY A 43 4.66 -1.12 -2.84
C GLY A 43 4.81 0.25 -2.19
N MET A 44 4.11 1.24 -2.72
CA MET A 44 4.04 2.58 -2.18
C MET A 44 2.61 3.11 -2.29
N LEU A 45 2.18 3.86 -1.30
CA LEU A 45 0.96 4.66 -1.37
C LEU A 45 1.31 6.08 -1.78
N SER A 46 0.72 6.58 -2.87
CA SER A 46 0.91 7.94 -3.37
C SER A 46 -0.40 8.70 -3.40
N ARG A 47 -0.36 9.99 -3.05
CA ARG A 47 -1.53 10.85 -2.87
C ARG A 47 -1.29 12.25 -3.45
N ASP A 48 -2.37 13.00 -3.67
CA ASP A 48 -2.27 14.38 -4.15
C ASP A 48 -3.15 15.37 -3.35
N ALA A 49 -3.01 16.66 -3.68
CA ALA A 49 -3.80 17.73 -3.07
C ALA A 49 -5.32 17.68 -3.37
N ALA A 50 -5.76 16.82 -4.29
CA ALA A 50 -7.16 16.55 -4.58
C ALA A 50 -7.71 15.34 -3.82
N ASP A 51 -6.91 14.73 -2.93
CA ASP A 51 -7.22 13.53 -2.15
C ASP A 51 -7.32 12.26 -3.01
N ASN A 52 -6.87 12.31 -4.27
CA ASN A 52 -6.70 11.11 -5.11
C ASN A 52 -5.55 10.29 -4.55
N ALA A 53 -5.64 8.96 -4.65
CA ALA A 53 -4.52 8.10 -4.30
C ALA A 53 -4.44 6.84 -5.17
N GLU A 54 -3.21 6.34 -5.29
CA GLU A 54 -2.92 5.03 -5.85
C GLU A 54 -2.02 4.25 -4.90
N TYR A 55 -2.34 2.99 -4.64
CA TYR A 55 -1.30 2.02 -4.34
C TYR A 55 -0.56 1.72 -5.63
N VAL A 56 0.76 1.88 -5.62
CA VAL A 56 1.63 1.65 -6.76
C VAL A 56 2.70 0.65 -6.35
N TRP A 57 2.69 -0.50 -7.01
CA TRP A 57 3.72 -1.51 -6.88
C TRP A 57 4.48 -1.66 -8.19
N ARG A 58 5.79 -1.74 -8.09
CA ARG A 58 6.70 -1.96 -9.21
C ARG A 58 7.32 -3.34 -9.08
N ASP A 59 7.40 -4.03 -10.22
CA ASP A 59 7.97 -5.38 -10.28
C ASP A 59 9.44 -5.41 -10.73
N ALA A 60 10.14 -6.47 -10.36
CA ALA A 60 11.46 -6.82 -10.87
C ALA A 60 11.32 -7.55 -12.22
N SER A 61 11.52 -6.84 -13.33
CA SER A 61 11.40 -7.48 -14.65
C SER A 61 12.30 -8.70 -14.83
N GLY A 62 11.74 -9.75 -15.42
CA GLY A 62 12.43 -11.00 -15.73
C GLY A 62 12.50 -11.97 -14.55
N ASP A 63 11.67 -11.77 -13.52
CA ASP A 63 11.62 -12.61 -12.32
C ASP A 63 10.48 -13.63 -12.34
N GLU A 64 9.72 -13.66 -13.43
CA GLU A 64 8.64 -14.58 -13.68
C GLU A 64 9.12 -16.04 -13.79
N ARG A 65 8.19 -16.96 -13.62
CA ARG A 65 8.44 -18.37 -13.87
C ARG A 65 8.70 -18.63 -15.34
N THR A 66 9.56 -19.59 -15.64
CA THR A 66 10.00 -19.89 -17.01
C THR A 66 9.57 -21.27 -17.50
N ASP A 67 8.52 -21.83 -16.90
CA ASP A 67 7.99 -23.17 -17.16
C ASP A 67 7.45 -23.34 -18.60
N PHE A 68 7.00 -22.25 -19.24
CA PHE A 68 6.48 -22.26 -20.59
C PHE A 68 7.37 -21.55 -21.61
N GLY A 69 7.11 -21.79 -22.90
CA GLY A 69 7.67 -20.94 -23.96
C GLY A 69 7.07 -19.54 -23.90
N ASN A 70 7.89 -18.51 -24.16
CA ASN A 70 7.50 -17.09 -24.07
C ASN A 70 6.89 -16.71 -22.71
N SER A 71 7.43 -17.23 -21.59
CA SER A 71 6.91 -16.91 -20.25
C SER A 71 7.04 -15.44 -19.88
N SER A 72 7.92 -14.70 -20.54
CA SER A 72 8.00 -13.25 -20.41
C SER A 72 6.67 -12.53 -20.68
N ASN A 73 5.71 -13.15 -21.36
CA ASN A 73 4.38 -12.55 -21.54
C ASN A 73 3.58 -12.40 -20.23
N GLU A 74 3.96 -13.15 -19.19
CA GLU A 74 3.36 -13.11 -17.86
C GLU A 74 4.18 -12.29 -16.87
N ASP A 75 5.40 -11.87 -17.24
CA ASP A 75 6.27 -10.97 -16.46
C ASP A 75 5.52 -9.67 -16.16
N LEU A 76 5.15 -9.49 -14.90
CA LEU A 76 4.58 -8.29 -14.36
C LEU A 76 5.62 -7.17 -14.48
N LEU A 77 5.14 -5.94 -14.53
CA LEU A 77 6.00 -4.75 -14.52
C LEU A 77 5.50 -3.75 -13.48
N GLN A 78 4.18 -3.73 -13.27
CA GLN A 78 3.55 -2.96 -12.21
C GLN A 78 2.14 -3.48 -11.92
N PHE A 79 1.72 -3.22 -10.68
CA PHE A 79 0.37 -3.41 -10.21
C PHE A 79 -0.10 -2.16 -9.48
N ARG A 80 -1.34 -1.74 -9.68
CA ARG A 80 -1.88 -0.56 -9.00
C ARG A 80 -3.30 -0.78 -8.50
N VAL A 81 -3.66 -0.07 -7.44
CA VAL A 81 -5.02 -0.02 -6.92
C VAL A 81 -5.45 1.42 -6.68
N THR A 82 -6.64 1.77 -7.15
CA THR A 82 -7.33 2.98 -6.74
C THR A 82 -8.83 2.69 -6.61
N ILE A 83 -9.61 3.66 -6.17
CA ILE A 83 -11.07 3.55 -6.09
C ILE A 83 -11.69 4.75 -6.81
N GLY A 84 -12.89 4.55 -7.31
CA GLY A 84 -13.72 5.62 -7.86
C GLY A 84 -15.07 5.70 -7.18
N THR A 85 -16.01 6.36 -7.84
CA THR A 85 -17.38 6.56 -7.32
C THR A 85 -18.14 5.25 -7.13
N SER A 86 -17.86 4.24 -7.95
CA SER A 86 -18.63 2.98 -7.98
C SER A 86 -17.81 1.72 -8.14
N ARG A 87 -16.48 1.86 -8.25
CA ARG A 87 -15.60 0.74 -8.58
C ARG A 87 -14.31 0.82 -7.80
N VAL A 88 -13.76 -0.35 -7.49
CA VAL A 88 -12.32 -0.49 -7.21
C VAL A 88 -11.65 -0.78 -8.54
N TYR A 89 -10.56 -0.07 -8.82
CA TYR A 89 -9.83 -0.19 -10.07
C TYR A 89 -8.46 -0.81 -9.84
N PHE A 90 -8.03 -1.59 -10.81
CA PHE A 90 -6.72 -2.22 -10.83
C PHE A 90 -6.05 -1.98 -12.18
N LEU A 91 -4.76 -1.64 -12.14
CA LEU A 91 -3.88 -1.66 -13.30
C LEU A 91 -2.93 -2.84 -13.17
N VAL A 92 -2.71 -3.54 -14.26
CA VAL A 92 -1.63 -4.51 -14.41
C VAL A 92 -0.90 -4.21 -15.71
N GLU A 93 0.41 -4.05 -15.67
CA GLU A 93 1.23 -4.04 -16.88
C GLU A 93 2.07 -5.31 -16.94
N LEU A 94 2.04 -5.99 -18.10
CA LEU A 94 2.81 -7.18 -18.39
C LEU A 94 3.87 -6.92 -19.46
N ASN A 95 4.90 -7.74 -19.54
CA ASN A 95 5.98 -7.57 -20.50
C ASN A 95 5.69 -8.27 -21.84
N GLY A 96 5.25 -7.50 -22.84
CA GLY A 96 5.28 -7.95 -24.24
C GLY A 96 4.27 -9.06 -24.56
N VAL A 97 3.01 -8.89 -24.14
CA VAL A 97 1.92 -9.83 -24.40
C VAL A 97 1.74 -10.07 -25.90
N VAL A 98 2.00 -11.29 -26.37
CA VAL A 98 1.77 -11.67 -27.79
C VAL A 98 0.48 -12.44 -28.04
N THR A 99 -0.15 -12.99 -27.00
CA THR A 99 -1.40 -13.74 -27.08
C THR A 99 -2.46 -13.07 -26.20
N PRO A 100 -3.14 -12.00 -26.67
CA PRO A 100 -4.07 -11.24 -25.83
C PRO A 100 -5.43 -11.93 -25.61
N SER A 101 -5.71 -13.03 -26.32
CA SER A 101 -6.97 -13.78 -26.20
C SER A 101 -6.81 -15.20 -26.72
N GLY A 102 -7.64 -16.13 -26.25
CA GLY A 102 -7.58 -17.53 -26.67
C GLY A 102 -6.63 -18.37 -25.81
N ASP A 103 -6.28 -19.55 -26.33
CA ASP A 103 -5.38 -20.47 -25.64
C ASP A 103 -3.97 -19.85 -25.46
N GLY A 104 -3.54 -19.71 -24.21
CA GLY A 104 -2.29 -19.05 -23.84
C GLY A 104 -2.43 -17.56 -23.52
N ALA A 105 -3.65 -17.05 -23.33
CA ALA A 105 -3.86 -15.66 -22.89
C ALA A 105 -3.53 -15.49 -21.39
N PRO A 106 -2.98 -14.33 -20.98
CA PRO A 106 -2.77 -14.06 -19.57
C PRO A 106 -4.10 -14.01 -18.83
N GLN A 107 -4.10 -14.47 -17.59
CA GLN A 107 -5.21 -14.35 -16.66
C GLN A 107 -4.66 -13.79 -15.35
N VAL A 108 -5.23 -12.66 -14.93
CA VAL A 108 -4.93 -12.04 -13.63
C VAL A 108 -5.97 -12.53 -12.65
N GLN A 109 -5.50 -12.96 -11.49
CA GLN A 109 -6.33 -13.30 -10.33
C GLN A 109 -5.98 -12.38 -9.16
N ILE A 110 -6.97 -11.68 -8.61
CA ILE A 110 -6.83 -10.79 -7.46
C ILE A 110 -7.72 -11.33 -6.35
N ALA A 111 -7.08 -11.97 -5.37
CA ALA A 111 -7.71 -12.44 -4.14
C ALA A 111 -7.84 -11.27 -3.17
N ILE A 112 -9.03 -11.08 -2.60
CA ILE A 112 -9.38 -9.98 -1.71
C ILE A 112 -9.95 -10.57 -0.41
N ASP A 113 -9.25 -10.32 0.69
CA ASP A 113 -9.62 -10.67 2.06
C ASP A 113 -10.03 -9.39 2.80
N LEU A 114 -11.26 -9.35 3.32
CA LEU A 114 -11.84 -8.17 3.96
C LEU A 114 -11.92 -8.27 5.49
N ASP A 115 -11.73 -9.47 6.07
CA ASP A 115 -11.88 -9.67 7.51
C ASP A 115 -10.58 -10.08 8.23
N HIS A 116 -9.58 -10.48 7.46
CA HIS A 116 -8.26 -10.95 7.88
C HIS A 116 -8.32 -11.98 9.00
N GLN A 117 -9.35 -12.82 8.98
CA GLN A 117 -9.54 -13.89 9.94
C GLN A 117 -9.01 -15.19 9.34
N ALA A 118 -7.93 -15.74 9.91
CA ALA A 118 -7.40 -17.02 9.47
C ALA A 118 -8.51 -18.12 9.41
N GLY A 119 -8.78 -18.61 8.20
CA GLY A 119 -9.77 -19.65 7.93
C GLY A 119 -11.22 -19.20 7.73
N SER A 120 -11.51 -17.90 7.59
CA SER A 120 -12.83 -17.37 7.17
C SER A 120 -13.10 -17.54 5.66
N GLY A 121 -12.06 -17.39 4.84
CA GLY A 121 -12.14 -17.38 3.38
C GLY A 121 -11.76 -18.68 2.66
N GLN A 122 -11.47 -18.54 1.36
CA GLN A 122 -10.94 -19.57 0.47
C GLN A 122 -9.43 -19.39 0.29
N GLN A 123 -8.69 -20.49 0.20
CA GLN A 123 -7.24 -20.46 -0.03
C GLN A 123 -6.88 -20.75 -1.48
N TRP A 124 -7.59 -21.66 -2.14
CA TRP A 124 -7.30 -22.00 -3.53
C TRP A 124 -7.58 -20.83 -4.46
N LEU A 125 -6.65 -20.54 -5.36
CA LEU A 125 -6.94 -19.69 -6.51
C LEU A 125 -7.96 -20.37 -7.44
N GLY A 126 -8.55 -19.58 -8.33
CA GLY A 126 -9.62 -19.99 -9.23
C GLY A 126 -9.12 -20.74 -10.47
N SER A 127 -10.04 -21.05 -11.38
CA SER A 127 -9.71 -21.56 -12.72
C SER A 127 -8.97 -22.90 -12.74
N ASN A 128 -9.17 -23.76 -11.73
CA ASN A 128 -8.42 -25.00 -11.51
C ASN A 128 -6.90 -24.77 -11.34
N CYS A 129 -6.50 -23.60 -10.84
CA CYS A 129 -5.11 -23.30 -10.52
C CYS A 129 -4.64 -24.14 -9.33
N ASP A 130 -3.52 -24.85 -9.48
CA ASP A 130 -2.86 -25.64 -8.43
C ASP A 130 -2.02 -24.75 -7.50
N THR A 131 -2.57 -23.62 -7.03
CA THR A 131 -1.90 -22.69 -6.12
C THR A 131 -2.87 -22.14 -5.09
N GLN A 132 -2.40 -22.01 -3.85
CA GLN A 132 -3.13 -21.40 -2.75
C GLN A 132 -2.56 -20.02 -2.42
N VAL A 133 -3.34 -19.17 -1.76
CA VAL A 133 -2.82 -18.00 -1.04
C VAL A 133 -2.45 -18.40 0.40
N ALA A 134 -1.62 -17.59 1.06
CA ALA A 134 -1.29 -17.75 2.47
C ALA A 134 -2.55 -17.95 3.34
N ALA A 135 -2.46 -18.81 4.36
CA ALA A 135 -3.61 -19.10 5.20
C ALA A 135 -4.16 -17.89 5.99
N GLY A 136 -3.31 -16.90 6.25
CA GLY A 136 -3.68 -15.63 6.88
C GLY A 136 -4.35 -14.64 5.92
N ALA A 137 -4.29 -14.87 4.61
CA ALA A 137 -4.88 -14.04 3.56
C ALA A 137 -5.96 -14.80 2.78
N ALA A 138 -6.62 -15.77 3.42
CA ALA A 138 -7.71 -16.53 2.80
C ALA A 138 -8.83 -15.55 2.38
N TRP A 139 -9.19 -15.58 1.10
CA TRP A 139 -9.98 -14.52 0.49
C TRP A 139 -11.50 -14.75 0.56
N GLU A 140 -12.27 -13.67 0.60
CA GLU A 140 -13.74 -13.70 0.44
C GLU A 140 -14.15 -13.50 -1.02
N TYR A 141 -13.34 -12.78 -1.78
CA TYR A 141 -13.60 -12.44 -3.18
C TYR A 141 -12.38 -12.72 -4.05
N LEU A 142 -12.60 -13.33 -5.22
CA LEU A 142 -11.55 -13.55 -6.21
C LEU A 142 -11.95 -12.94 -7.56
N VAL A 143 -11.26 -11.88 -7.96
CA VAL A 143 -11.42 -11.25 -9.29
C VAL A 143 -10.59 -12.04 -10.30
N VAL A 144 -11.18 -12.45 -11.42
CA VAL A 144 -10.49 -13.26 -12.44
C VAL A 144 -10.75 -12.69 -13.83
N THR A 145 -9.70 -12.34 -14.58
CA THR A 145 -9.85 -11.96 -15.99
C THR A 145 -10.10 -13.20 -16.87
N ARG A 146 -10.90 -13.04 -17.94
CA ARG A 146 -11.36 -14.16 -18.79
C ARG A 146 -11.02 -13.96 -20.27
N PHE A 147 -9.77 -13.57 -20.53
CA PHE A 147 -9.27 -13.29 -21.88
C PHE A 147 -9.11 -14.55 -22.73
N GLY A 148 -8.93 -15.73 -22.11
CA GLY A 148 -8.84 -17.01 -22.80
C GLY A 148 -10.10 -17.33 -23.59
N SER A 149 -11.27 -17.22 -22.95
CA SER A 149 -12.57 -17.43 -23.60
C SER A 149 -13.17 -16.16 -24.24
N GLY A 150 -12.65 -14.99 -23.86
CA GLY A 150 -13.18 -13.68 -24.25
C GLY A 150 -14.48 -13.29 -23.53
N GLN A 151 -14.79 -13.93 -22.40
CA GLN A 151 -15.92 -13.54 -21.55
C GLN A 151 -15.56 -12.30 -20.71
N ALA A 152 -16.60 -11.66 -20.14
CA ALA A 152 -16.39 -10.63 -19.11
C ALA A 152 -15.64 -11.23 -17.90
N PRO A 153 -14.83 -10.46 -17.16
CA PRO A 153 -14.17 -10.95 -15.94
C PRO A 153 -15.18 -11.48 -14.91
N ALA A 154 -14.73 -12.34 -14.00
CA ALA A 154 -15.51 -12.87 -12.89
C ALA A 154 -15.16 -12.16 -11.59
N VAL A 155 -16.10 -12.18 -10.63
CA VAL A 155 -15.77 -12.06 -9.22
C VAL A 155 -16.40 -13.25 -8.51
N PHE A 156 -15.58 -14.14 -7.98
CA PHE A 156 -16.04 -15.34 -7.30
C PHE A 156 -16.16 -15.11 -5.79
N ASP A 157 -17.19 -15.67 -5.18
CA ASP A 157 -17.24 -15.88 -3.72
C ASP A 157 -16.45 -17.14 -3.32
N THR A 158 -16.37 -17.41 -2.02
CA THR A 158 -15.64 -18.58 -1.46
C THR A 158 -16.17 -19.94 -1.91
N SER A 159 -17.36 -19.99 -2.52
CA SER A 159 -17.96 -21.19 -3.12
C SER A 159 -17.65 -21.34 -4.60
N PHE A 160 -16.84 -20.44 -5.17
CA PHE A 160 -16.59 -20.27 -6.60
C PHE A 160 -17.85 -19.95 -7.41
N SER A 161 -18.83 -19.29 -6.79
CA SER A 161 -19.97 -18.73 -7.50
C SER A 161 -19.63 -17.35 -8.04
N ASP A 162 -19.85 -17.11 -9.34
CA ASP A 162 -19.62 -15.80 -9.95
C ASP A 162 -20.72 -14.81 -9.53
N ILE A 163 -20.34 -13.86 -8.67
CA ILE A 163 -21.19 -12.80 -8.12
C ILE A 163 -20.91 -11.42 -8.75
N GLY A 164 -19.91 -11.31 -9.62
CA GLY A 164 -19.53 -10.07 -10.32
C GLY A 164 -20.21 -9.85 -11.67
N ALA A 165 -20.98 -10.83 -12.14
CA ALA A 165 -21.57 -10.84 -13.48
C ALA A 165 -22.43 -9.58 -13.75
N GLY A 166 -22.00 -8.78 -14.75
CA GLY A 166 -22.73 -7.60 -15.24
C GLY A 166 -22.26 -6.25 -14.69
N GLY A 167 -21.37 -6.25 -13.69
CA GLY A 167 -20.77 -5.04 -13.10
C GLY A 167 -19.28 -4.92 -13.39
N THR A 168 -18.51 -6.00 -13.29
CA THR A 168 -17.04 -5.98 -13.47
C THR A 168 -16.64 -5.92 -14.94
N VAL A 169 -15.63 -5.12 -15.26
CA VAL A 169 -15.07 -4.96 -16.61
C VAL A 169 -13.56 -5.12 -16.57
N ALA A 170 -12.98 -5.67 -17.64
CA ALA A 170 -11.53 -5.79 -17.81
C ALA A 170 -11.18 -5.59 -19.28
N VAL A 171 -10.15 -4.82 -19.57
CA VAL A 171 -9.66 -4.57 -20.93
C VAL A 171 -8.16 -4.79 -20.96
N LEU A 172 -7.71 -5.60 -21.91
CA LEU A 172 -6.30 -5.78 -22.25
C LEU A 172 -6.01 -5.06 -23.56
N SER A 173 -5.11 -4.08 -23.53
CA SER A 173 -4.66 -3.31 -24.70
C SER A 173 -3.13 -3.28 -24.73
N GLY A 174 -2.54 -3.94 -25.73
CA GLY A 174 -1.10 -4.15 -25.77
C GLY A 174 -0.64 -4.98 -24.57
N ASN A 175 0.02 -4.33 -23.62
CA ASN A 175 0.58 -4.91 -22.40
C ASN A 175 -0.20 -4.55 -21.14
N VAL A 176 -1.16 -3.63 -21.26
CA VAL A 176 -1.84 -3.02 -20.13
C VAL A 176 -3.21 -3.66 -19.96
N ILE A 177 -3.49 -4.10 -18.74
CA ILE A 177 -4.77 -4.59 -18.30
C ILE A 177 -5.33 -3.60 -17.29
N GLU A 178 -6.51 -3.07 -17.56
CA GLU A 178 -7.29 -2.35 -16.58
C GLU A 178 -8.50 -3.19 -16.17
N ILE A 179 -8.80 -3.20 -14.87
CA ILE A 179 -9.92 -3.93 -14.29
C ILE A 179 -10.71 -2.95 -13.43
N GLY A 180 -12.02 -2.89 -13.61
CA GLY A 180 -12.92 -2.15 -12.74
C GLY A 180 -13.95 -3.09 -12.12
N VAL A 181 -13.89 -3.28 -10.81
CA VAL A 181 -14.82 -4.12 -10.04
C VAL A 181 -15.88 -3.26 -9.40
N ASP A 182 -17.14 -3.55 -9.65
CA ASP A 182 -18.27 -2.82 -9.04
C ASP A 182 -18.24 -2.97 -7.51
N SER A 183 -18.13 -1.87 -6.78
CA SER A 183 -17.99 -1.87 -5.32
C SER A 183 -19.20 -2.48 -4.60
N SER A 184 -20.36 -2.57 -5.26
CA SER A 184 -21.55 -3.21 -4.68
C SER A 184 -21.38 -4.72 -4.46
N VAL A 185 -20.43 -5.36 -5.15
CA VAL A 185 -20.12 -6.78 -4.99
C VAL A 185 -19.63 -7.10 -3.58
N PHE A 186 -18.94 -6.18 -2.93
CA PHE A 186 -18.35 -6.38 -1.60
C PHE A 186 -19.36 -6.26 -0.45
N GLY A 187 -20.62 -5.90 -0.73
CA GLY A 187 -21.67 -5.69 0.28
C GLY A 187 -21.51 -4.40 1.12
N SER A 188 -20.27 -4.00 1.39
CA SER A 188 -19.85 -2.69 1.91
C SER A 188 -18.51 -2.31 1.30
N THR A 189 -18.21 -1.02 1.19
CA THR A 189 -16.87 -0.57 0.84
C THR A 189 -15.86 -1.21 1.80
N PRO A 190 -14.74 -1.77 1.31
CA PRO A 190 -13.67 -2.30 2.16
C PRO A 190 -13.30 -1.28 3.24
N SER A 191 -13.55 -1.62 4.51
CA SER A 191 -13.46 -0.66 5.64
C SER A 191 -12.19 -0.80 6.47
N ALA A 192 -11.28 -1.67 6.07
CA ALA A 192 -9.86 -1.70 6.43
C ALA A 192 -9.35 -2.62 7.58
N PRO A 193 -8.11 -3.12 7.41
CA PRO A 193 -7.41 -3.20 6.13
C PRO A 193 -8.11 -4.20 5.20
N ALA A 194 -8.14 -3.90 3.90
CA ALA A 194 -8.44 -4.90 2.88
C ALA A 194 -7.11 -5.49 2.39
N TYR A 195 -7.03 -6.80 2.30
CA TYR A 195 -5.81 -7.52 1.96
C TYR A 195 -5.92 -8.07 0.55
N PHE A 196 -4.83 -7.96 -0.20
CA PHE A 196 -4.78 -8.33 -1.61
C PHE A 196 -3.63 -9.28 -1.87
N THR A 197 -3.93 -10.37 -2.58
CA THR A 197 -2.94 -11.28 -3.17
C THR A 197 -3.17 -11.33 -4.67
N VAL A 198 -2.13 -11.12 -5.46
CA VAL A 198 -2.23 -10.95 -6.92
C VAL A 198 -1.36 -11.97 -7.62
N ALA A 199 -1.95 -12.71 -8.56
CA ALA A 199 -1.28 -13.71 -9.35
C ALA A 199 -1.60 -13.54 -10.84
N VAL A 200 -0.63 -13.86 -11.68
CA VAL A 200 -0.76 -13.99 -13.13
C VAL A 200 -0.55 -15.46 -13.47
N VAL A 201 -1.53 -16.04 -14.14
CA VAL A 201 -1.44 -17.37 -14.74
C VAL A 201 -1.59 -17.26 -16.25
N ARG A 202 -1.17 -18.30 -16.97
CA ARG A 202 -1.56 -18.47 -18.37
C ARG A 202 -2.81 -19.33 -18.43
N SER A 203 -3.78 -18.95 -19.26
CA SER A 203 -5.08 -19.64 -19.34
C SER A 203 -5.34 -20.26 -20.71
N ASN A 204 -6.14 -21.34 -20.73
CA ASN A 204 -6.61 -21.95 -21.97
C ASN A 204 -7.83 -21.21 -22.55
N ALA A 205 -8.31 -21.64 -23.72
CA ALA A 205 -9.47 -21.00 -24.38
C ALA A 205 -10.82 -21.12 -23.62
N SER A 206 -10.84 -21.82 -22.48
CA SER A 206 -11.98 -21.94 -21.56
C SER A 206 -11.69 -21.27 -20.20
N ASP A 207 -10.64 -20.44 -20.13
CA ASP A 207 -10.14 -19.74 -18.94
C ASP A 207 -9.62 -20.63 -17.80
N GLU A 208 -9.36 -21.92 -18.04
CA GLU A 208 -8.67 -22.76 -17.04
C GLU A 208 -7.17 -22.45 -17.05
N ALA A 209 -6.53 -22.41 -15.88
CA ALA A 209 -5.09 -22.25 -15.77
C ALA A 209 -4.35 -23.37 -16.52
N TRP A 210 -3.23 -23.03 -17.15
CA TRP A 210 -2.33 -24.02 -17.72
C TRP A 210 -1.59 -24.74 -16.61
N ASP A 211 -1.88 -26.03 -16.47
CA ASP A 211 -1.30 -26.92 -15.47
C ASP A 211 0.22 -27.06 -15.61
N ILE A 212 0.94 -26.76 -14.53
CA ILE A 212 2.34 -27.07 -14.31
C ILE A 212 2.42 -28.27 -13.35
N ALA A 213 2.45 -29.47 -13.94
CA ALA A 213 2.33 -30.72 -13.21
C ALA A 213 3.17 -30.81 -11.92
N GLY A 214 2.47 -30.77 -10.78
CA GLY A 214 3.05 -30.93 -9.44
C GLY A 214 3.75 -29.68 -8.89
N ALA A 215 3.47 -28.51 -9.43
CA ALA A 215 3.95 -27.22 -8.96
C ALA A 215 2.80 -26.18 -9.01
N SER A 216 3.07 -24.97 -8.50
CA SER A 216 2.18 -23.83 -8.70
C SER A 216 2.03 -23.48 -10.20
N ASP A 217 0.82 -23.10 -10.61
CA ASP A 217 0.50 -22.61 -11.97
C ASP A 217 0.70 -21.10 -12.12
N VAL A 218 0.94 -20.39 -11.01
CA VAL A 218 1.21 -18.96 -11.00
C VAL A 218 2.53 -18.70 -11.68
N MET A 219 2.48 -17.99 -12.81
CA MET A 219 3.65 -17.64 -13.61
C MET A 219 4.33 -16.38 -13.09
N ASP A 220 3.54 -15.45 -12.56
CA ASP A 220 4.06 -14.25 -11.89
C ASP A 220 3.12 -13.75 -10.80
N ALA A 221 3.63 -12.94 -9.87
CA ALA A 221 2.86 -12.45 -8.72
C ALA A 221 3.35 -11.10 -8.22
N VAL A 222 2.47 -10.36 -7.55
CA VAL A 222 2.91 -9.26 -6.69
C VAL A 222 3.66 -9.86 -5.50
N THR A 223 4.91 -9.46 -5.30
CA THR A 223 5.80 -9.92 -4.22
C THR A 223 6.45 -8.72 -3.49
N ASN A 224 7.24 -8.97 -2.44
CA ASN A 224 8.12 -7.94 -1.86
C ASN A 224 9.58 -8.14 -2.23
N TYR A 225 10.41 -7.14 -1.89
CA TYR A 225 11.86 -7.15 -2.11
C TYR A 225 12.62 -8.12 -1.19
N GLY A 226 11.95 -8.79 -0.23
CA GLY A 226 12.57 -9.73 0.70
C GLY A 226 13.68 -9.10 1.56
N THR A 227 14.85 -9.73 1.62
CA THR A 227 16.03 -9.18 2.31
C THR A 227 16.91 -8.37 1.36
N VAL A 228 17.65 -7.37 1.85
CA VAL A 228 18.54 -6.55 1.00
C VAL A 228 19.43 -7.42 0.10
N GLY A 229 19.28 -7.24 -1.22
CA GLY A 229 20.05 -7.95 -2.24
C GLY A 229 19.60 -9.39 -2.51
N SER A 230 18.56 -9.88 -1.82
CA SER A 230 17.75 -11.00 -2.26
C SER A 230 16.68 -10.48 -3.21
N VAL A 231 16.44 -11.20 -4.31
CA VAL A 231 15.21 -11.01 -5.07
C VAL A 231 14.25 -12.07 -4.55
N GLN A 232 13.45 -11.73 -3.53
CA GLN A 232 12.19 -12.44 -3.43
C GLN A 232 11.46 -12.13 -4.74
N ASN A 233 11.15 -13.20 -5.45
CA ASN A 233 10.61 -13.21 -6.78
C ASN A 233 9.54 -14.28 -6.81
N THR A 234 8.75 -14.30 -7.88
CA THR A 234 7.67 -15.27 -8.01
C THR A 234 8.14 -16.70 -7.79
N TRP A 235 9.33 -17.08 -8.28
CA TRP A 235 9.87 -18.42 -8.05
C TRP A 235 9.97 -18.82 -6.58
N ASN A 236 10.50 -17.94 -5.74
CA ASN A 236 10.67 -18.23 -4.32
C ASN A 236 9.31 -18.30 -3.63
N ASP A 237 8.45 -17.33 -3.93
CA ASP A 237 7.14 -17.18 -3.31
C ASP A 237 6.27 -18.41 -3.55
N VAL A 238 6.10 -18.82 -4.82
CA VAL A 238 5.15 -19.90 -5.16
C VAL A 238 5.74 -21.31 -5.12
N SER A 239 6.99 -21.47 -4.65
CA SER A 239 7.75 -22.71 -4.76
C SER A 239 7.16 -23.90 -4.01
N ASP A 240 6.39 -23.64 -2.95
CA ASP A 240 5.73 -24.67 -2.14
C ASP A 240 4.25 -24.86 -2.48
N GLY A 241 3.76 -24.16 -3.52
CA GLY A 241 2.37 -24.16 -3.94
C GLY A 241 1.49 -23.13 -3.22
N VAL A 242 2.07 -22.28 -2.38
CA VAL A 242 1.40 -21.16 -1.70
C VAL A 242 2.00 -19.86 -2.22
N LEU A 243 1.18 -18.87 -2.54
CA LEU A 243 1.58 -17.49 -2.73
C LEU A 243 1.46 -16.78 -1.37
N ASP A 244 2.60 -16.51 -0.76
CA ASP A 244 2.73 -16.02 0.61
C ASP A 244 2.49 -14.52 0.70
N TYR A 245 2.98 -13.75 -0.28
CA TYR A 245 2.87 -12.29 -0.22
C TYR A 245 1.42 -11.78 -0.40
N ASN A 246 1.08 -10.82 0.45
CA ASN A 246 -0.13 -10.03 0.37
C ASN A 246 0.18 -8.63 0.93
N PHE A 247 -0.61 -7.64 0.53
CA PHE A 247 -0.48 -6.26 1.00
C PHE A 247 -1.83 -5.72 1.47
N ALA A 248 -1.80 -4.70 2.33
CA ALA A 248 -2.97 -4.14 2.98
C ALA A 248 -3.26 -2.71 2.53
N LEU A 249 -4.52 -2.41 2.21
CA LEU A 249 -4.98 -1.05 1.90
C LEU A 249 -6.14 -0.61 2.78
N TRP A 250 -6.12 0.68 3.13
CA TRP A 250 -7.15 1.35 3.92
C TRP A 250 -7.88 2.37 3.07
N PHE A 251 -9.18 2.18 2.84
CA PHE A 251 -10.00 3.06 1.98
C PHE A 251 -10.82 4.08 2.78
N HIS A 252 -11.28 3.75 3.99
CA HIS A 252 -12.24 4.58 4.74
C HIS A 252 -11.65 5.80 5.45
N LEU A 253 -10.32 5.97 5.40
CA LEU A 253 -9.61 7.05 6.09
C LEU A 253 -9.56 8.34 5.25
N SER A 254 -9.81 8.22 3.94
CA SER A 254 -9.99 9.35 3.04
C SER A 254 -11.47 9.79 3.00
N ASN A 255 -11.72 11.08 2.75
CA ASN A 255 -13.08 11.56 2.52
C ASN A 255 -13.68 11.06 1.19
N THR A 256 -12.82 10.74 0.22
CA THR A 256 -13.20 10.21 -1.09
C THR A 256 -13.26 8.70 -1.12
N GLY A 257 -12.74 8.02 -0.09
CA GLY A 257 -12.61 6.57 -0.03
C GLY A 257 -11.30 6.05 -0.62
N ASP A 258 -10.45 6.92 -1.19
CA ASP A 258 -9.16 6.56 -1.76
C ASP A 258 -8.24 5.86 -0.76
N PRO A 259 -7.33 4.98 -1.23
CA PRO A 259 -6.27 4.42 -0.39
C PRO A 259 -5.57 5.49 0.46
N SER A 260 -5.41 5.24 1.76
CA SER A 260 -4.95 6.26 2.70
C SER A 260 -4.19 5.63 3.88
N PRO A 261 -3.03 6.16 4.30
CA PRO A 261 -2.25 5.56 5.40
C PRO A 261 -3.01 5.49 6.75
N PRO A 262 -2.94 4.38 7.50
CA PRO A 262 -3.50 4.30 8.87
C PRO A 262 -2.69 5.08 9.90
N LEU A 263 -1.39 5.25 9.64
CA LEU A 263 -0.42 5.92 10.49
C LEU A 263 0.35 6.91 9.61
N VAL A 264 0.62 8.11 10.11
CA VAL A 264 1.36 9.15 9.40
C VAL A 264 2.38 9.82 10.29
N VAL A 265 3.43 10.39 9.70
CA VAL A 265 4.30 11.35 10.37
C VAL A 265 3.50 12.62 10.65
N ASN A 266 3.44 12.99 11.92
CA ASN A 266 2.67 14.12 12.40
C ASN A 266 3.55 15.33 12.72
N GLU A 267 4.66 15.12 13.40
CA GLU A 267 5.58 16.19 13.77
C GLU A 267 6.99 15.63 13.86
N PHE A 268 8.01 16.42 13.56
CA PHE A 268 9.40 16.01 13.76
C PHE A 268 10.30 17.19 14.07
N LEU A 269 11.34 16.94 14.85
CA LEU A 269 12.42 17.89 15.15
C LEU A 269 13.73 17.34 14.60
N ALA A 270 14.19 17.90 13.47
CA ALA A 270 15.43 17.49 12.82
C ALA A 270 16.67 18.31 13.24
N ASP A 271 16.56 19.64 13.34
CA ASP A 271 17.65 20.53 13.77
C ASP A 271 17.48 20.82 15.26
N ALA A 272 17.91 19.90 16.13
CA ALA A 272 17.72 19.99 17.57
C ALA A 272 18.84 20.80 18.25
N VAL A 273 18.56 21.43 19.40
CA VAL A 273 19.62 22.17 20.14
C VAL A 273 20.72 21.23 20.67
N SER A 274 20.37 19.96 20.94
CA SER A 274 21.29 18.92 21.41
C SER A 274 21.50 17.88 20.32
N GLU A 275 22.54 18.03 19.50
CA GLU A 275 22.68 17.21 18.27
C GLU A 275 23.47 15.89 18.42
N PRO A 276 23.00 14.77 17.82
CA PRO A 276 21.64 14.50 17.31
C PRO A 276 20.65 14.06 18.41
N GLN A 277 21.08 14.01 19.68
CA GLN A 277 20.32 13.34 20.75
C GLN A 277 18.92 13.92 21.00
N GLY A 278 18.68 15.18 20.64
CA GLY A 278 17.41 15.88 20.82
C GLY A 278 16.43 15.68 19.66
N GLU A 279 16.81 15.02 18.57
CA GLU A 279 15.93 14.72 17.44
C GLU A 279 14.80 13.77 17.85
N TRP A 280 13.63 13.92 17.22
CA TRP A 280 12.49 13.01 17.42
C TRP A 280 11.49 13.10 16.27
N ILE A 281 10.68 12.05 16.15
CA ILE A 281 9.59 11.88 15.19
C ILE A 281 8.32 11.54 15.97
N GLU A 282 7.22 12.23 15.71
CA GLU A 282 5.89 11.93 16.22
C GLU A 282 5.04 11.32 15.10
N LEU A 283 4.38 10.19 15.39
CA LEU A 283 3.47 9.51 14.48
C LEU A 283 2.04 9.57 15.00
N TYR A 284 1.07 9.82 14.11
CA TYR A 284 -0.34 9.94 14.46
C TYR A 284 -1.20 8.84 13.83
N ASN A 285 -2.04 8.22 14.65
CA ASN A 285 -2.96 7.17 14.25
C ASN A 285 -4.28 7.77 13.71
N ARG A 286 -4.55 7.54 12.42
CA ARG A 286 -5.74 8.06 11.72
C ARG A 286 -6.94 7.13 11.72
N THR A 287 -6.82 5.94 12.31
CA THR A 287 -7.83 4.88 12.16
C THR A 287 -9.11 5.11 12.96
N GLY A 288 -9.10 6.03 13.94
CA GLY A 288 -10.21 6.19 14.89
C GLY A 288 -10.42 4.99 15.84
N ALA A 289 -9.48 4.03 15.85
CA ALA A 289 -9.43 2.86 16.72
C ALA A 289 -8.00 2.66 17.24
N ASP A 290 -7.79 1.82 18.25
CA ASP A 290 -6.44 1.48 18.69
C ASP A 290 -5.70 0.72 17.57
N LEU A 291 -4.51 1.20 17.21
CA LEU A 291 -3.68 0.64 16.15
C LEU A 291 -2.45 -0.04 16.76
N SER A 292 -2.27 -1.32 16.49
CA SER A 292 -1.01 -2.01 16.81
C SER A 292 0.10 -1.52 15.90
N LEU A 293 1.29 -1.31 16.46
CA LEU A 293 2.50 -0.95 15.72
C LEU A 293 3.35 -2.17 15.36
N ASP A 294 2.89 -3.39 15.68
CA ASP A 294 3.63 -4.61 15.35
C ASP A 294 3.88 -4.68 13.84
N GLY A 295 5.15 -4.73 13.46
CA GLY A 295 5.56 -4.79 12.07
C GLY A 295 5.61 -3.44 11.34
N TYR A 296 5.19 -2.32 11.93
CA TYR A 296 5.48 -1.01 11.36
C TYR A 296 6.96 -0.66 11.53
N LYS A 297 7.52 0.14 10.61
CA LYS A 297 8.90 0.64 10.68
C LYS A 297 8.97 2.12 10.32
N VAL A 298 9.93 2.83 10.89
CA VAL A 298 10.22 4.23 10.58
C VAL A 298 11.73 4.44 10.47
N GLY A 299 12.16 5.27 9.53
CA GLY A 299 13.57 5.56 9.30
C GLY A 299 13.79 6.71 8.34
N ASP A 300 15.06 7.00 8.08
CA ASP A 300 15.56 8.04 7.18
C ASP A 300 16.13 7.49 5.86
N GLU A 301 16.46 6.19 5.80
CA GLU A 301 17.06 5.63 4.58
C GLU A 301 16.06 5.53 3.41
N GLU A 302 16.29 6.33 2.38
CA GLU A 302 15.51 6.38 1.15
C GLU A 302 15.89 5.31 0.12
N THR A 303 17.04 4.65 0.30
CA THR A 303 17.52 3.61 -0.61
C THR A 303 17.49 2.22 0.03
N LEU A 304 16.75 1.28 -0.59
CA LEU A 304 16.82 -0.13 -0.22
C LEU A 304 18.28 -0.63 -0.23
N GLY A 305 18.75 -1.08 0.92
CA GLY A 305 20.12 -1.53 1.15
C GLY A 305 21.14 -0.43 1.44
N GLY A 306 20.70 0.78 1.74
CA GLY A 306 21.57 1.90 2.05
C GLY A 306 22.20 1.88 3.45
N GLY A 307 22.86 2.99 3.77
CA GLY A 307 23.75 3.16 4.92
C GLY A 307 23.17 3.93 6.11
N GLU A 308 21.96 4.48 5.99
CA GLU A 308 21.18 5.17 7.00
C GLU A 308 20.23 4.19 7.72
N GLY A 309 19.28 4.70 8.50
CA GLY A 309 18.47 3.91 9.42
C GLY A 309 17.10 3.51 8.89
N MET A 310 16.66 2.32 9.30
CA MET A 310 15.26 1.91 9.30
C MET A 310 15.05 1.01 10.50
N GLU A 311 14.09 1.34 11.36
CA GLU A 311 13.85 0.59 12.60
C GLU A 311 12.37 0.25 12.79
N ALA A 312 12.13 -0.98 13.20
CA ALA A 312 10.82 -1.52 13.51
C ALA A 312 10.40 -1.19 14.95
N PHE A 313 9.09 -0.99 15.14
CA PHE A 313 8.53 -0.90 16.47
C PHE A 313 8.67 -2.24 17.21
N PRO A 314 8.97 -2.22 18.53
CA PRO A 314 9.03 -3.43 19.32
C PRO A 314 7.63 -4.06 19.48
N ALA A 315 7.60 -5.39 19.60
CA ALA A 315 6.36 -6.13 19.73
C ALA A 315 5.51 -5.66 20.93
N GLY A 316 4.20 -5.54 20.71
CA GLY A 316 3.24 -5.00 21.67
C GLY A 316 3.10 -3.47 21.63
N GLY A 317 3.76 -2.79 20.69
CA GLY A 317 3.58 -1.36 20.44
C GLY A 317 2.13 -1.03 20.04
N LEU A 318 1.62 0.10 20.53
CA LEU A 318 0.24 0.51 20.33
C LEU A 318 0.12 2.03 20.29
N VAL A 319 -0.66 2.55 19.36
CA VAL A 319 -1.15 3.93 19.38
C VAL A 319 -2.66 3.89 19.60
N THR A 320 -3.16 4.61 20.60
CA THR A 320 -4.61 4.67 20.84
C THR A 320 -5.35 5.35 19.69
N ALA A 321 -6.67 5.15 19.62
CA ALA A 321 -7.54 5.88 18.70
C ALA A 321 -7.27 7.40 18.73
N ASP A 322 -7.02 7.99 17.56
CA ASP A 322 -6.71 9.43 17.39
C ASP A 322 -5.56 9.92 18.29
N GLY A 323 -4.65 9.01 18.67
CA GLY A 323 -3.47 9.28 19.47
C GLY A 323 -2.22 9.48 18.62
N ALA A 324 -1.17 9.94 19.28
CA ALA A 324 0.17 10.02 18.73
C ALA A 324 1.17 9.31 19.63
N VAL A 325 2.29 8.89 19.04
CA VAL A 325 3.47 8.37 19.76
C VAL A 325 4.72 9.09 19.31
N VAL A 326 5.66 9.29 20.22
CA VAL A 326 6.96 9.92 19.94
C VAL A 326 8.06 8.88 19.96
N VAL A 327 8.86 8.87 18.90
CA VAL A 327 10.11 8.11 18.76
C VAL A 327 11.27 9.10 18.81
N ALA A 328 12.04 9.09 19.90
CA ALA A 328 13.18 10.01 20.06
C ALA A 328 14.51 9.37 19.69
N ARG A 329 15.48 10.15 19.22
CA ARG A 329 16.85 9.69 19.05
C ARG A 329 17.43 9.16 20.37
N SER A 330 17.31 9.96 21.43
CA SER A 330 17.68 9.55 22.80
C SER A 330 16.55 9.88 23.77
N GLY A 331 15.96 8.87 24.41
CA GLY A 331 14.95 9.07 25.45
C GLY A 331 15.48 9.82 26.68
N ALA A 332 16.77 9.69 27.01
CA ALA A 332 17.38 10.45 28.10
C ALA A 332 17.46 11.96 27.79
N GLN A 333 17.83 12.31 26.56
CA GLN A 333 17.90 13.71 26.14
C GLN A 333 16.50 14.30 25.99
N PHE A 334 15.57 13.58 25.36
CA PHE A 334 14.16 13.97 25.27
C PHE A 334 13.56 14.24 26.67
N SER A 335 13.81 13.36 27.64
CA SER A 335 13.36 13.54 29.03
C SER A 335 13.97 14.76 29.71
N THR A 336 15.20 15.12 29.38
CA THR A 336 15.86 16.32 29.88
C THR A 336 15.19 17.59 29.32
N ASP A 337 14.84 17.59 28.04
CA ASP A 337 14.30 18.75 27.34
C ASP A 337 12.80 18.97 27.64
N TYR A 338 12.02 17.89 27.71
CA TYR A 338 10.56 17.95 27.82
C TYR A 338 10.01 17.54 29.20
N GLY A 339 10.82 16.89 30.05
CA GLY A 339 10.44 16.52 31.42
C GLY A 339 9.61 15.23 31.54
N PHE A 340 9.48 14.45 30.47
CA PHE A 340 8.83 13.13 30.42
C PHE A 340 9.54 12.22 29.41
N LEU A 341 9.38 10.89 29.52
CA LEU A 341 9.98 9.95 28.56
C LEU A 341 9.18 9.94 27.25
N PRO A 342 9.83 9.75 26.08
CA PRO A 342 9.11 9.44 24.85
C PRO A 342 8.45 8.06 24.95
N ASP A 343 7.61 7.71 23.97
CA ASP A 343 7.01 6.37 23.89
C ASP A 343 8.06 5.33 23.47
N PHE A 344 8.91 5.71 22.51
CA PHE A 344 9.99 4.88 21.97
C PHE A 344 11.31 5.66 21.85
N GLU A 345 12.43 4.96 21.80
CA GLU A 345 13.74 5.54 21.51
C GLU A 345 14.57 4.68 20.53
N PHE A 346 15.36 5.34 19.68
CA PHE A 346 16.30 4.66 18.77
C PHE A 346 17.57 4.19 19.51
N ASP A 347 18.13 5.05 20.36
CA ASP A 347 19.26 4.68 21.24
C ASP A 347 18.75 4.25 22.62
N ASP A 348 19.16 3.06 23.11
CA ASP A 348 18.91 2.58 24.49
C ASP A 348 19.60 3.51 25.51
N THR A 349 18.90 4.57 25.89
CA THR A 349 19.42 5.61 26.79
C THR A 349 18.54 5.85 28.01
N SER A 350 17.31 5.35 28.02
CA SER A 350 16.35 5.59 29.09
C SER A 350 15.57 4.34 29.49
N GLY A 351 14.28 4.49 29.82
CA GLY A 351 13.36 3.38 30.06
C GLY A 351 12.17 3.39 29.11
N ALA A 352 12.26 4.16 28.02
CA ALA A 352 11.32 4.07 26.91
C ALA A 352 11.53 2.72 26.18
N ALA A 353 10.62 2.35 25.30
CA ALA A 353 10.78 1.11 24.55
C ALA A 353 11.77 1.30 23.39
N ASP A 354 12.76 0.42 23.28
CA ASP A 354 13.77 0.52 22.22
C ASP A 354 13.18 0.07 20.87
N MET A 355 13.45 0.87 19.84
CA MET A 355 13.24 0.48 18.44
C MET A 355 14.22 -0.63 18.05
N VAL A 356 13.86 -1.39 17.00
CA VAL A 356 14.63 -2.57 16.58
C VAL A 356 15.12 -2.38 15.15
N PRO A 357 16.43 -2.43 14.86
CA PRO A 357 16.95 -2.29 13.50
C PRO A 357 16.29 -3.25 12.51
N PHE A 358 15.78 -2.72 11.40
CA PHE A 358 15.18 -3.47 10.29
C PHE A 358 16.20 -3.63 9.16
N THR A 359 17.08 -4.64 9.32
CA THR A 359 18.23 -4.85 8.43
C THR A 359 17.89 -5.33 7.02
N ASP A 360 16.63 -5.67 6.78
CA ASP A 360 16.13 -6.02 5.45
C ASP A 360 15.85 -4.79 4.59
N TRP A 361 15.82 -3.58 5.19
CA TRP A 361 15.75 -2.29 4.48
C TRP A 361 17.09 -1.56 4.50
N ALA A 362 17.67 -1.29 5.69
CA ALA A 362 18.89 -0.50 5.84
C ALA A 362 19.84 -1.03 6.92
N SER A 363 21.09 -0.57 6.92
CA SER A 363 22.14 -1.08 7.81
C SER A 363 22.68 -0.09 8.85
N GLY A 364 22.26 1.17 8.78
CA GLY A 364 22.72 2.26 9.62
C GLY A 364 21.83 2.52 10.83
N SER A 365 21.68 3.80 11.15
CA SER A 365 20.92 4.28 12.30
C SER A 365 20.21 5.57 11.91
N VAL A 366 19.01 5.78 12.44
CA VAL A 366 18.16 6.92 12.07
C VAL A 366 18.73 8.24 12.60
N SER A 367 19.09 9.18 11.74
CA SER A 367 19.65 10.49 12.12
C SER A 367 19.20 11.56 11.13
N LEU A 368 18.42 12.53 11.60
CA LEU A 368 17.76 13.51 10.74
C LEU A 368 18.73 14.63 10.32
N GLY A 369 19.02 14.74 9.03
CA GLY A 369 19.91 15.76 8.49
C GLY A 369 19.39 17.21 8.63
N ASN A 370 20.11 18.09 9.33
CA ASN A 370 19.69 19.49 9.55
C ASN A 370 19.48 20.30 8.25
N ALA A 371 20.23 19.97 7.18
CA ALA A 371 20.08 20.62 5.88
C ALA A 371 18.87 20.11 5.08
N GLY A 372 18.31 18.97 5.50
CA GLY A 372 17.21 18.26 4.89
C GLY A 372 17.49 16.78 4.67
N ASP A 373 16.41 16.01 4.73
CA ASP A 373 16.42 14.55 4.79
C ASP A 373 15.01 14.00 4.47
N GLU A 374 14.88 12.68 4.60
CA GLU A 374 13.70 11.87 4.41
C GLU A 374 13.25 11.26 5.75
N ILE A 375 11.94 11.06 5.90
CA ILE A 375 11.37 10.20 6.94
C ILE A 375 10.37 9.30 6.25
N ILE A 376 10.59 7.99 6.32
CA ILE A 376 9.81 6.97 5.60
C ILE A 376 9.14 6.06 6.61
N LEU A 377 7.83 5.84 6.40
CA LEU A 377 7.02 4.95 7.22
C LEU A 377 6.61 3.71 6.41
N LEU A 378 6.91 2.54 6.95
CA LEU A 378 6.54 1.25 6.37
C LEU A 378 5.46 0.56 7.21
N ASP A 379 4.52 -0.09 6.51
CA ASP A 379 3.52 -0.95 7.14
C ASP A 379 4.07 -2.38 7.42
N PRO A 380 3.27 -3.27 8.02
CA PRO A 380 3.66 -4.66 8.28
C PRO A 380 3.99 -5.49 7.03
N HIS A 381 3.58 -5.06 5.83
CA HIS A 381 3.83 -5.73 4.54
C HIS A 381 4.95 -5.04 3.73
N ASP A 382 5.71 -4.17 4.40
CA ASP A 382 6.81 -3.38 3.84
C ASP A 382 6.37 -2.43 2.71
N THR A 383 5.10 -2.05 2.70
CA THR A 383 4.60 -0.97 1.85
C THR A 383 5.01 0.38 2.43
N VAL A 384 5.57 1.25 1.60
CA VAL A 384 5.79 2.66 1.96
C VAL A 384 4.42 3.35 2.04
N ILE A 385 4.00 3.72 3.24
CA ILE A 385 2.66 4.27 3.47
C ILE A 385 2.65 5.78 3.69
N ASP A 386 3.75 6.39 4.11
CA ASP A 386 3.90 7.85 4.25
C ASP A 386 5.39 8.21 4.10
N VAL A 387 5.66 9.34 3.47
CA VAL A 387 7.02 9.88 3.30
C VAL A 387 6.99 11.38 3.53
N VAL A 388 7.89 11.84 4.40
CA VAL A 388 8.15 13.26 4.60
C VAL A 388 9.52 13.59 4.05
N THR A 389 9.61 14.68 3.28
CA THR A 389 10.88 15.23 2.84
C THR A 389 10.97 16.70 3.22
N TYR A 390 12.17 17.16 3.60
CA TYR A 390 12.42 18.55 3.96
C TYR A 390 13.81 18.98 3.53
N GLY A 391 14.01 20.29 3.32
CA GLY A 391 15.30 20.85 2.94
C GLY A 391 15.87 20.27 1.63
N SER A 392 17.01 19.57 1.70
CA SER A 392 17.62 18.83 0.60
C SER A 392 17.09 17.41 0.35
N GLY A 393 16.23 16.86 1.19
CA GLY A 393 15.63 15.53 1.00
C GLY A 393 14.74 15.47 -0.24
N SER A 394 14.62 14.28 -0.83
CA SER A 394 13.95 14.02 -2.11
C SER A 394 13.46 12.57 -2.23
N TRP A 395 12.15 12.40 -2.21
CA TRP A 395 11.49 11.15 -2.59
C TRP A 395 10.66 11.30 -3.87
N VAL A 396 10.51 10.23 -4.63
CA VAL A 396 9.76 10.27 -5.89
C VAL A 396 8.29 10.62 -5.63
N GLY A 397 7.77 11.64 -6.31
CA GLY A 397 6.38 12.08 -6.14
C GLY A 397 6.14 13.01 -4.95
N VAL A 398 7.11 13.18 -4.04
CA VAL A 398 6.97 14.00 -2.84
C VAL A 398 7.64 15.36 -3.03
N THR A 399 6.95 16.43 -2.67
CA THR A 399 7.51 17.79 -2.66
C THR A 399 8.01 18.15 -1.27
N ALA A 400 9.30 18.51 -1.14
CA ALA A 400 9.92 18.79 0.15
C ALA A 400 9.42 20.08 0.82
N ALA A 401 9.27 20.03 2.14
CA ALA A 401 9.12 21.20 2.98
C ALA A 401 10.41 22.03 3.03
N SER A 402 10.31 23.31 3.39
CA SER A 402 11.52 24.06 3.73
C SER A 402 12.05 23.60 5.09
N ALA A 403 13.38 23.42 5.21
CA ALA A 403 13.99 23.22 6.52
C ALA A 403 13.70 24.42 7.44
N VAL A 404 13.49 24.13 8.73
CA VAL A 404 13.20 25.13 9.78
C VAL A 404 14.45 25.42 10.61
N PRO A 405 14.51 26.56 11.33
CA PRO A 405 15.66 26.89 12.17
C PRO A 405 15.81 25.95 13.37
N GLU A 406 17.05 25.76 13.85
CA GLU A 406 17.39 25.06 15.10
C GLU A 406 16.34 25.27 16.23
N GLY A 407 15.95 24.16 16.83
CA GLY A 407 14.97 24.07 17.91
C GLY A 407 13.51 24.23 17.48
N HIS A 408 13.22 24.23 16.18
CA HIS A 408 11.85 24.23 15.65
C HIS A 408 11.54 22.90 14.99
N SER A 409 10.36 22.36 15.28
CA SER A 409 9.78 21.22 14.60
C SER A 409 8.98 21.65 13.36
N LEU A 410 8.70 20.69 12.50
CA LEU A 410 7.70 20.78 11.44
C LEU A 410 6.51 19.90 11.82
N GLU A 411 5.31 20.47 11.83
CA GLU A 411 4.07 19.77 12.19
C GLU A 411 3.13 19.69 10.99
N ARG A 412 2.46 18.55 10.79
CA ARG A 412 1.28 18.32 9.95
C ARG A 412 0.01 18.30 10.84
N PRO A 413 -0.57 19.45 11.21
CA PRO A 413 -1.68 19.53 12.16
C PRO A 413 -2.88 18.66 11.76
N GLN A 414 -3.26 17.71 12.60
CA GLN A 414 -4.43 16.88 12.35
C GLN A 414 -5.75 17.69 12.42
N PRO A 415 -6.75 17.39 11.58
CA PRO A 415 -6.83 16.27 10.64
C PRO A 415 -6.40 16.66 9.21
N ARG A 416 -5.28 17.36 9.03
CA ARG A 416 -4.80 17.74 7.70
C ARG A 416 -4.49 16.49 6.87
N PRO A 417 -4.99 16.41 5.61
CA PRO A 417 -4.63 15.33 4.71
C PRO A 417 -3.13 15.28 4.44
N ASP A 418 -2.65 14.09 4.12
CA ASP A 418 -1.34 13.89 3.52
C ASP A 418 -1.50 13.98 1.99
N THR A 419 -0.83 14.95 1.37
CA THR A 419 -1.00 15.31 -0.05
C THR A 419 0.25 15.02 -0.88
N ASP A 420 1.25 14.35 -0.29
CA ASP A 420 2.62 14.21 -0.80
C ASP A 420 3.30 15.56 -1.12
N ASP A 421 2.77 16.69 -0.61
CA ASP A 421 3.39 18.01 -0.70
C ASP A 421 3.70 18.52 0.71
N CYS A 422 4.88 18.15 1.21
CA CYS A 422 5.34 18.52 2.54
C CYS A 422 5.45 20.05 2.71
N SER A 423 5.60 20.82 1.61
CA SER A 423 5.64 22.29 1.67
C SER A 423 4.29 22.93 2.01
N VAL A 424 3.20 22.17 1.86
CA VAL A 424 1.82 22.56 2.21
C VAL A 424 1.35 21.82 3.45
N ASP A 425 1.75 20.56 3.59
CA ASP A 425 1.32 19.69 4.67
C ASP A 425 1.94 20.08 6.01
N PHE A 426 3.19 20.55 6.03
CA PHE A 426 3.91 20.92 7.25
C PHE A 426 4.02 22.43 7.44
N VAL A 427 3.93 22.92 8.69
CA VAL A 427 3.96 24.36 9.07
C VAL A 427 4.98 24.71 10.13
#